data_AF-A0A4R4RPL6-F1
#
_entry.id   AF-A0A4R4RPL6-F1
#
_cell.length_a   1.000
_cell.length_b   1.000
_cell.length_c   1.000
_cell.angle_alpha   90.00
_cell.angle_beta   90.00
_cell.angle_gamma   90.00
#
_symmetry.space_group_name_H-M   'P 1'
#
loop_
_entity.id
_entity.type
_entity.pdbx_description
1 polymer ?
#
loop_
_entity_poly.entity_id
_entity_poly.type
_entity_poly.pdbx_seq_one_letter_code
_entity_poly.pdbx_strand_id
1 'polypeptide(L)'
;MSNYVRRVFSGRGLLVTLVTTGVLAGGGAAAFAAADGGGPRGQNAATVGAAAAATPSPSDDRPGGRTSGERVTAVQAAAAALKEVPGKVDGIELDDSRWEIDILAQNGKWRDVTVSADDGKVLANRADDDDDDDDRDDAAALRKAKVTASAAAGAALKTAPGTVTSVEFDDDDGRAGWEVEITGQGAGERELFVHAASAKVQADGDDDDGDGDDRDDRDDRDDRDDRDDRDDD
;
A
#
# COMPACT_ATOMS: atom_id res chain seq x y z
N MET A 1 -4.33 32.84 20.28
CA MET A 1 -5.12 32.97 19.04
C MET A 1 -4.68 31.87 18.09
N SER A 2 -5.53 30.85 17.91
CA SER A 2 -5.36 29.80 16.91
C SER A 2 -5.31 30.42 15.51
N ASN A 3 -4.30 30.03 14.73
CA ASN A 3 -4.34 30.17 13.28
C ASN A 3 -4.25 28.76 12.69
N TYR A 4 -5.41 28.19 12.42
CA TYR A 4 -5.56 27.04 11.52
C TYR A 4 -5.11 27.49 10.13
N VAL A 5 -3.86 27.22 9.78
CA VAL A 5 -3.46 27.18 8.37
C VAL A 5 -3.80 25.77 7.92
N ARG A 6 -4.94 25.61 7.23
CA ARG A 6 -5.17 24.42 6.42
C ARG A 6 -4.02 24.36 5.41
N ARG A 7 -3.04 23.50 5.65
CA ARG A 7 -1.96 23.26 4.69
C ARG A 7 -2.61 22.65 3.45
N VAL A 8 -2.36 23.28 2.32
CA VAL A 8 -2.82 22.83 1.01
C VAL A 8 -1.98 21.60 0.72
N PHE A 9 -2.62 20.43 0.79
CA PHE A 9 -2.11 19.19 0.23
C PHE A 9 -1.62 19.48 -1.19
N SER A 10 -0.31 19.36 -1.41
CA SER A 10 0.25 19.28 -2.77
C SER A 10 0.27 17.81 -3.20
N GLY A 11 -0.87 17.16 -3.01
CA GLY A 11 -1.29 15.91 -3.61
C GLY A 11 -2.68 16.21 -4.14
N ARG A 12 -2.91 15.93 -5.41
CA ARG A 12 -4.03 16.45 -6.22
C ARG A 12 -5.35 16.22 -5.49
N GLY A 13 -6.08 17.31 -5.20
CA GLY A 13 -7.43 17.21 -4.69
C GLY A 13 -8.33 16.46 -5.68
N LEU A 14 -8.66 15.20 -5.37
CA LEU A 14 -9.62 14.42 -6.16
C LEU A 14 -10.88 14.12 -5.33
N LEU A 15 -11.92 14.87 -5.68
CA LEU A 15 -13.32 14.54 -5.39
C LEU A 15 -13.67 13.21 -6.08
N VAL A 16 -13.59 12.09 -5.34
CA VAL A 16 -14.09 10.80 -5.82
C VAL A 16 -15.62 10.79 -5.77
N THR A 17 -16.26 11.10 -6.91
CA THR A 17 -17.71 10.91 -7.08
C THR A 17 -17.97 9.60 -7.82
N LEU A 18 -18.31 8.54 -7.09
CA LEU A 18 -18.60 7.23 -7.65
C LEU A 18 -20.11 6.99 -7.71
N VAL A 19 -20.68 7.00 -8.93
CA VAL A 19 -22.05 6.54 -9.17
C VAL A 19 -22.00 5.09 -9.63
N THR A 20 -22.40 4.17 -8.76
CA THR A 20 -22.51 2.73 -9.10
C THR A 20 -23.88 2.41 -9.69
N THR A 21 -23.91 1.70 -10.81
CA THR A 21 -25.12 1.00 -11.27
C THR A 21 -24.73 -0.35 -11.87
N GLY A 22 -25.36 -1.43 -11.40
CA GLY A 22 -25.39 -2.69 -12.14
C GLY A 22 -25.36 -3.98 -11.32
N VAL A 23 -26.55 -4.48 -11.01
CA VAL A 23 -26.88 -5.77 -10.37
C VAL A 23 -26.27 -6.98 -11.11
N LEU A 24 -25.73 -7.95 -10.36
CA LEU A 24 -25.50 -9.31 -10.85
C LEU A 24 -26.38 -10.33 -10.10
N ALA A 25 -27.38 -10.81 -10.85
CA ALA A 25 -28.30 -11.87 -10.50
C ALA A 25 -27.59 -13.24 -10.45
N GLY A 26 -28.01 -14.10 -9.52
CA GLY A 26 -27.37 -15.37 -9.22
C GLY A 26 -27.81 -16.59 -10.05
N GLY A 27 -27.44 -17.76 -9.53
CA GLY A 27 -27.87 -19.11 -9.95
C GLY A 27 -26.78 -19.87 -10.71
N GLY A 28 -26.47 -21.14 -10.47
CA GLY A 28 -27.06 -22.15 -9.60
C GLY A 28 -26.20 -23.43 -9.64
N ALA A 29 -26.43 -24.32 -8.67
CA ALA A 29 -25.75 -25.61 -8.55
C ALA A 29 -26.26 -26.64 -9.57
N ALA A 30 -25.37 -27.52 -10.02
CA ALA A 30 -25.73 -28.72 -10.77
C ALA A 30 -24.79 -29.88 -10.40
N ALA A 31 -25.32 -30.84 -9.64
CA ALA A 31 -24.71 -32.14 -9.37
C ALA A 31 -25.43 -33.20 -10.22
N PHE A 32 -24.67 -34.05 -10.93
CA PHE A 32 -25.16 -35.27 -11.58
C PHE A 32 -24.09 -36.35 -11.36
N ALA A 33 -24.30 -37.29 -10.44
CA ALA A 33 -24.99 -38.58 -10.61
C ALA A 33 -24.12 -39.66 -11.28
N ALA A 34 -23.72 -40.64 -10.48
CA ALA A 34 -23.10 -41.89 -10.88
C ALA A 34 -24.16 -42.96 -11.22
N ALA A 35 -23.82 -43.85 -12.15
CA ALA A 35 -24.37 -45.19 -12.38
C ALA A 35 -23.58 -45.80 -13.55
N ASP A 36 -23.44 -47.10 -13.76
CA ASP A 36 -23.61 -48.38 -13.05
C ASP A 36 -23.13 -49.43 -14.08
N GLY A 37 -22.79 -50.64 -13.66
CA GLY A 37 -22.65 -51.76 -14.61
C GLY A 37 -21.65 -52.82 -14.16
N GLY A 38 -22.14 -53.81 -13.40
CA GLY A 38 -21.35 -54.87 -12.79
C GLY A 38 -21.06 -56.12 -13.63
N GLY A 39 -20.30 -57.05 -13.02
CA GLY A 39 -20.22 -58.47 -13.40
C GLY A 39 -18.94 -59.16 -12.89
N PRO A 40 -18.97 -60.43 -12.42
CA PRO A 40 -18.14 -60.87 -11.28
C PRO A 40 -17.13 -62.02 -11.58
N ARG A 41 -16.14 -62.20 -10.68
CA ARG A 41 -15.58 -63.48 -10.12
C ARG A 41 -14.05 -63.45 -9.88
N GLY A 42 -13.62 -63.93 -8.71
CA GLY A 42 -12.44 -64.82 -8.59
C GLY A 42 -11.15 -64.30 -7.93
N GLN A 43 -11.03 -64.48 -6.61
CA GLN A 43 -9.90 -65.02 -5.81
C GLN A 43 -8.42 -64.65 -6.10
N ASN A 44 -7.78 -64.12 -5.05
CA ASN A 44 -6.40 -64.31 -4.54
C ASN A 44 -5.17 -64.09 -5.46
N ALA A 45 -4.32 -63.12 -5.11
CA ALA A 45 -2.90 -63.32 -4.72
C ALA A 45 -2.07 -62.03 -4.84
N ALA A 46 -1.27 -61.75 -3.82
CA ALA A 46 -0.23 -60.74 -3.85
C ALA A 46 0.89 -61.16 -4.82
N THR A 47 1.33 -60.25 -5.68
CA THR A 47 2.65 -60.30 -6.33
C THR A 47 3.24 -58.88 -6.40
N VAL A 48 4.47 -58.77 -5.91
CA VAL A 48 5.39 -57.64 -6.04
C VAL A 48 6.03 -57.65 -7.43
N GLY A 49 6.27 -56.48 -8.04
CA GLY A 49 7.10 -56.41 -9.25
C GLY A 49 7.09 -55.09 -10.05
N ALA A 50 8.06 -54.23 -9.74
CA ALA A 50 8.89 -53.42 -10.65
C ALA A 50 8.29 -52.37 -11.62
N ALA A 51 8.62 -51.11 -11.31
CA ALA A 51 9.10 -50.01 -12.17
C ALA A 51 8.87 -50.04 -13.70
N ALA A 52 8.21 -48.99 -14.20
CA ALA A 52 8.57 -48.36 -15.47
C ALA A 52 8.34 -46.85 -15.36
N ALA A 53 9.41 -46.09 -15.63
CA ALA A 53 9.44 -44.64 -15.67
C ALA A 53 8.49 -44.09 -16.74
N ALA A 54 7.64 -43.14 -16.36
CA ALA A 54 7.05 -42.19 -17.27
C ALA A 54 7.60 -40.80 -16.89
N THR A 55 8.49 -40.32 -17.75
CA THR A 55 9.04 -38.97 -17.77
C THR A 55 7.98 -37.89 -17.50
N PRO A 56 8.18 -36.94 -16.57
CA PRO A 56 7.36 -35.74 -16.57
C PRO A 56 7.60 -35.01 -17.90
N SER A 57 6.53 -34.79 -18.64
CA SER A 57 6.53 -33.86 -19.78
C SER A 57 7.03 -32.50 -19.30
N PRO A 58 7.76 -31.73 -20.13
CA PRO A 58 8.34 -30.46 -19.69
C PRO A 58 7.21 -29.58 -19.19
N SER A 59 7.31 -29.20 -17.92
CA SER A 59 6.52 -28.12 -17.35
C SER A 59 6.65 -26.93 -18.28
N ASP A 60 5.52 -26.48 -18.84
CA ASP A 60 5.40 -25.14 -19.36
C ASP A 60 5.70 -24.19 -18.20
N ASP A 61 6.96 -23.74 -18.13
CA ASP A 61 7.42 -22.62 -17.32
C ASP A 61 6.84 -21.33 -17.93
N ARG A 62 5.52 -21.21 -17.88
CA ARG A 62 4.82 -20.00 -18.27
C ARG A 62 4.63 -19.18 -17.00
N PRO A 63 5.24 -17.97 -16.87
CA PRO A 63 4.92 -17.08 -15.77
C PRO A 63 3.40 -16.83 -15.82
N GLY A 64 2.74 -17.06 -14.67
CA GLY A 64 1.29 -17.18 -14.54
C GLY A 64 0.51 -16.26 -15.48
N GLY A 65 -0.17 -16.86 -16.44
CA GLY A 65 -1.11 -16.15 -17.30
C GLY A 65 -2.23 -15.60 -16.43
N ARG A 66 -2.29 -14.27 -16.29
CA ARG A 66 -3.41 -13.57 -15.65
C ARG A 66 -4.73 -14.11 -16.21
N THR A 67 -5.64 -14.50 -15.32
CA THR A 67 -7.02 -14.75 -15.67
C THR A 67 -7.55 -13.52 -16.41
N SER A 68 -8.07 -13.70 -17.62
CA SER A 68 -8.62 -12.60 -18.41
C SER A 68 -9.75 -11.92 -17.60
N GLY A 69 -9.48 -10.71 -17.10
CA GLY A 69 -10.39 -9.96 -16.24
C GLY A 69 -9.75 -9.35 -14.98
N GLU A 70 -8.55 -9.78 -14.58
CA GLU A 70 -7.84 -9.18 -13.44
C GLU A 70 -7.00 -7.98 -13.90
N ARG A 71 -7.30 -6.80 -13.35
CA ARG A 71 -6.53 -5.57 -13.58
C ARG A 71 -5.10 -5.74 -13.06
N VAL A 72 -4.16 -5.08 -13.73
CA VAL A 72 -2.77 -4.94 -13.32
C VAL A 72 -2.73 -4.25 -11.96
N THR A 73 -1.98 -4.81 -11.02
CA THR A 73 -1.79 -4.24 -9.68
C THR A 73 -0.73 -3.15 -9.68
N ALA A 74 -0.74 -2.27 -8.66
CA ALA A 74 0.31 -1.26 -8.44
C ALA A 74 1.73 -1.85 -8.53
N VAL A 75 1.98 -3.00 -7.90
CA VAL A 75 3.29 -3.69 -7.93
C VAL A 75 3.66 -4.17 -9.34
N GLN A 76 2.69 -4.66 -10.11
CA GLN A 76 2.93 -5.08 -11.48
C GLN A 76 3.19 -3.88 -12.40
N ALA A 77 2.48 -2.77 -12.20
CA ALA A 77 2.67 -1.54 -12.93
C ALA A 77 4.05 -0.92 -12.65
N ALA A 78 4.45 -0.84 -11.38
CA ALA A 78 5.79 -0.42 -10.97
C ALA A 78 6.88 -1.30 -11.60
N ALA A 79 6.68 -2.62 -11.63
CA ALA A 79 7.63 -3.54 -12.28
C ALA A 79 7.70 -3.37 -13.80
N ALA A 80 6.62 -2.92 -14.46
CA ALA A 80 6.63 -2.58 -15.88
C ALA A 80 7.36 -1.25 -16.11
N ALA A 81 7.07 -0.23 -15.30
CA ALA A 81 7.70 1.08 -15.38
C ALA A 81 9.22 1.02 -15.11
N LEU A 82 9.66 0.26 -14.09
CA LEU A 82 11.08 0.11 -13.74
C LEU A 82 11.91 -0.64 -14.80
N LYS A 83 11.28 -1.40 -15.70
CA LYS A 83 11.98 -1.98 -16.87
C LYS A 83 12.29 -0.94 -17.92
N GLU A 84 11.44 0.08 -18.04
CA GLU A 84 11.60 1.20 -18.97
C GLU A 84 12.53 2.27 -18.39
N VAL A 85 12.35 2.60 -17.10
CA VAL A 85 13.11 3.62 -16.37
C VAL A 85 13.73 2.99 -15.11
N PRO A 86 15.01 2.58 -15.14
CA PRO A 86 15.70 2.13 -13.95
C PRO A 86 15.84 3.27 -12.92
N GLY A 87 15.38 3.04 -11.70
CA GLY A 87 15.37 4.06 -10.65
C GLY A 87 14.76 3.59 -9.34
N LYS A 88 14.33 4.55 -8.52
CA LYS A 88 13.48 4.34 -7.34
C LYS A 88 12.10 4.92 -7.66
N VAL A 89 11.06 4.12 -7.46
CA VAL A 89 9.68 4.59 -7.54
C VAL A 89 9.40 5.44 -6.31
N ASP A 90 8.72 6.57 -6.52
CA ASP A 90 8.31 7.55 -5.52
C ASP A 90 6.78 7.52 -5.34
N GLY A 91 6.05 7.67 -6.46
CA GLY A 91 4.59 7.56 -6.51
C GLY A 91 4.10 6.38 -7.37
N ILE A 92 2.97 5.79 -7.00
CA ILE A 92 2.15 4.90 -7.85
C ILE A 92 0.68 5.24 -7.62
N GLU A 93 0.01 5.87 -8.57
CA GLU A 93 -1.40 6.27 -8.43
C GLU A 93 -2.29 5.61 -9.51
N LEU A 94 -3.49 5.17 -9.14
CA LEU A 94 -4.51 4.68 -10.07
C LEU A 94 -5.51 5.77 -10.44
N ASP A 95 -5.45 6.28 -11.67
CA ASP A 95 -6.42 7.21 -12.22
C ASP A 95 -6.98 6.72 -13.57
N ASP A 96 -8.30 6.75 -13.73
CA ASP A 96 -9.00 6.41 -14.98
C ASP A 96 -8.49 5.12 -15.67
N SER A 97 -8.28 4.04 -14.90
CA SER A 97 -7.71 2.76 -15.36
C SER A 97 -6.30 2.85 -15.94
N ARG A 98 -5.51 3.83 -15.49
CA ARG A 98 -4.09 3.98 -15.76
C ARG A 98 -3.36 4.10 -14.43
N TRP A 99 -2.20 3.47 -14.38
CA TRP A 99 -1.23 3.71 -13.33
C TRP A 99 -0.32 4.84 -13.77
N GLU A 100 -0.17 5.88 -12.96
CA GLU A 100 0.89 6.87 -13.06
C GLU A 100 1.98 6.48 -12.07
N ILE A 101 3.24 6.45 -12.50
CA ILE A 101 4.38 6.01 -11.69
C ILE A 101 5.49 7.03 -11.80
N ASP A 102 5.80 7.67 -10.68
CA ASP A 102 6.88 8.64 -10.58
C ASP A 102 8.16 7.94 -10.15
N ILE A 103 9.23 8.19 -10.91
CA ILE A 103 10.49 7.48 -10.77
C ILE A 103 11.64 8.47 -10.70
N LEU A 104 12.36 8.43 -9.58
CA LEU A 104 13.69 9.00 -9.47
C LEU A 104 14.66 8.10 -10.24
N ALA A 105 14.91 8.45 -11.50
CA ALA A 105 15.77 7.67 -12.37
C ALA A 105 17.22 7.67 -11.87
N GLN A 106 18.01 6.68 -12.29
CA GLN A 106 19.42 6.55 -11.89
C GLN A 106 20.29 7.76 -12.25
N ASN A 107 19.92 8.53 -13.27
CA ASN A 107 20.59 9.78 -13.65
C ASN A 107 20.20 10.96 -12.75
N GLY A 108 19.35 10.74 -11.74
CA GLY A 108 18.88 11.74 -10.79
C GLY A 108 17.73 12.61 -11.30
N LYS A 109 17.16 12.32 -12.47
CA LYS A 109 16.00 13.04 -13.03
C LYS A 109 14.70 12.32 -12.72
N TRP A 110 13.65 13.07 -12.50
CA TRP A 110 12.30 12.55 -12.34
C TRP A 110 11.68 12.16 -13.68
N ARG A 111 10.85 11.10 -13.64
CA ARG A 111 10.17 10.51 -14.78
C ARG A 111 8.78 10.05 -14.35
N ASP A 112 7.76 10.55 -15.04
CA ASP A 112 6.39 10.02 -14.99
C ASP A 112 6.25 8.94 -16.07
N VAL A 113 5.90 7.72 -15.65
CA VAL A 113 5.58 6.59 -16.51
C VAL A 113 4.13 6.19 -16.34
N THR A 114 3.33 6.30 -17.41
CA THR A 114 1.94 5.84 -17.41
C THR A 114 1.84 4.40 -17.91
N VAL A 115 1.17 3.51 -17.16
CA VAL A 115 0.95 2.10 -17.50
C VAL A 115 -0.54 1.76 -17.52
N SER A 116 -1.01 1.07 -18.55
CA SER A 116 -2.40 0.58 -18.64
C SER A 116 -2.74 -0.39 -17.50
N ALA A 117 -3.80 -0.11 -16.74
CA ALA A 117 -4.27 -1.01 -15.69
C ALA A 117 -4.96 -2.28 -16.26
N ASP A 118 -5.32 -2.30 -17.53
CA ASP A 118 -5.98 -3.46 -18.14
C ASP A 118 -4.98 -4.54 -18.55
N ASP A 119 -3.88 -4.13 -19.19
CA ASP A 119 -2.94 -5.06 -19.82
C ASP A 119 -1.47 -4.86 -19.44
N GLY A 120 -1.13 -3.78 -18.74
CA GLY A 120 0.21 -3.53 -18.21
C GLY A 120 1.17 -2.96 -19.24
N LYS A 121 0.66 -2.50 -20.38
CA LYS A 121 1.47 -1.81 -21.38
C LYS A 121 1.83 -0.42 -20.89
N VAL A 122 3.10 -0.03 -21.06
CA VAL A 122 3.54 1.35 -20.91
C VAL A 122 2.88 2.19 -22.03
N LEU A 123 2.16 3.22 -21.63
CA LEU A 123 1.44 4.14 -22.51
C LEU A 123 2.22 5.43 -22.75
N ALA A 124 2.94 5.91 -21.74
CA ALA A 124 3.76 7.11 -21.81
C ALA A 124 4.96 7.01 -20.88
N ASN A 125 6.01 7.79 -21.19
CA ASN A 125 7.18 7.98 -20.36
C ASN A 125 7.69 9.42 -20.61
N ARG A 126 7.47 10.31 -19.66
CA ARG A 126 7.77 11.74 -19.76
C ARG A 126 8.88 12.12 -18.79
N ALA A 127 9.59 13.21 -19.09
CA ALA A 127 10.36 13.88 -18.05
C ALA A 127 9.34 14.57 -17.14
N ASP A 128 9.58 14.48 -15.84
CA ASP A 128 8.92 15.37 -14.90
C ASP A 128 9.87 16.55 -14.68
N ASP A 129 9.41 17.74 -15.06
CA ASP A 129 10.20 18.97 -15.08
C ASP A 129 9.82 19.91 -13.93
N ASP A 130 8.95 19.47 -13.03
CA ASP A 130 8.71 20.13 -11.74
C ASP A 130 9.94 19.82 -10.86
N ASP A 131 10.83 20.82 -10.75
CA ASP A 131 12.12 20.79 -10.04
C ASP A 131 12.03 21.83 -8.89
N ASP A 132 10.99 21.75 -8.06
CA ASP A 132 10.84 22.63 -6.89
C ASP A 132 11.76 22.14 -5.75
N ASP A 133 11.95 22.97 -4.71
CA ASP A 133 12.92 22.65 -3.64
C ASP A 133 12.47 21.45 -2.79
N ASP A 134 11.16 21.22 -2.65
CA ASP A 134 10.58 20.07 -1.93
C ASP A 134 10.94 18.74 -2.62
N ASP A 135 10.86 18.67 -3.96
CA ASP A 135 11.23 17.48 -4.75
C ASP A 135 12.69 17.05 -4.54
N ARG A 136 13.56 17.99 -4.16
CA ARG A 136 14.98 17.70 -3.91
C ARG A 136 15.21 17.03 -2.56
N ASP A 137 14.48 17.46 -1.54
CA ASP A 137 14.57 16.89 -0.20
C ASP A 137 13.96 15.48 -0.18
N ASP A 138 12.82 15.29 -0.85
CA ASP A 138 12.21 13.98 -1.05
C ASP A 138 13.10 13.06 -1.87
N ALA A 139 13.70 13.56 -2.96
CA ALA A 139 14.67 12.77 -3.71
C ALA A 139 15.88 12.35 -2.85
N ALA A 140 16.30 13.16 -1.87
CA ALA A 140 17.39 12.82 -0.97
C ALA A 140 16.96 11.78 0.09
N ALA A 141 15.76 11.89 0.62
CA ALA A 141 15.16 10.96 1.56
C ALA A 141 14.84 9.60 0.90
N LEU A 142 14.20 9.60 -0.26
CA LEU A 142 13.90 8.43 -1.07
C LEU A 142 15.16 7.64 -1.43
N ARG A 143 16.28 8.32 -1.73
CA ARG A 143 17.58 7.65 -1.94
C ARG A 143 18.04 6.86 -0.71
N LYS A 144 17.76 7.36 0.50
CA LYS A 144 18.10 6.70 1.78
C LYS A 144 17.08 5.63 2.18
N ALA A 145 15.87 5.66 1.62
CA ALA A 145 14.83 4.67 1.90
C ALA A 145 15.30 3.24 1.63
N LYS A 146 15.04 2.35 2.60
CA LYS A 146 15.38 0.91 2.54
C LYS A 146 14.20 0.07 2.06
N VAL A 147 12.99 0.53 2.37
CA VAL A 147 11.72 -0.03 1.90
C VAL A 147 11.39 0.65 0.57
N THR A 148 10.98 -0.13 -0.42
CA THR A 148 10.52 0.37 -1.73
C THR A 148 9.00 0.51 -1.73
N ALA A 149 8.45 1.31 -2.64
CA ALA A 149 7.00 1.40 -2.88
C ALA A 149 6.32 0.02 -2.96
N SER A 150 6.88 -0.90 -3.76
CA SER A 150 6.33 -2.26 -3.89
C SER A 150 6.39 -3.08 -2.59
N ALA A 151 7.44 -2.89 -1.78
CA ALA A 151 7.56 -3.56 -0.49
C ALA A 151 6.58 -2.96 0.54
N ALA A 152 6.37 -1.64 0.50
CA ALA A 152 5.38 -0.94 1.32
C ALA A 152 3.96 -1.41 0.99
N ALA A 153 3.57 -1.44 -0.29
CA ALA A 153 2.31 -2.00 -0.75
C ALA A 153 2.08 -3.44 -0.24
N GLY A 154 3.11 -4.28 -0.33
CA GLY A 154 3.06 -5.65 0.18
C GLY A 154 2.98 -5.76 1.70
N ALA A 155 3.51 -4.78 2.45
CA ALA A 155 3.38 -4.72 3.91
C ALA A 155 1.97 -4.26 4.31
N ALA A 156 1.46 -3.20 3.68
CA ALA A 156 0.13 -2.65 3.90
C ALA A 156 -0.97 -3.68 3.61
N LEU A 157 -0.87 -4.43 2.50
CA LEU A 157 -1.83 -5.49 2.14
C LEU A 157 -1.91 -6.65 3.15
N LYS A 158 -0.86 -6.89 3.94
CA LYS A 158 -0.90 -7.89 5.03
C LYS A 158 -1.72 -7.41 6.22
N THR A 159 -1.75 -6.10 6.44
CA THR A 159 -2.54 -5.45 7.50
C THR A 159 -3.98 -5.24 7.04
N ALA A 160 -4.18 -4.80 5.80
CA ALA A 160 -5.45 -4.41 5.23
C ALA A 160 -5.66 -5.09 3.86
N PRO A 161 -6.41 -6.20 3.77
CA PRO A 161 -6.65 -6.87 2.49
C PRO A 161 -7.58 -6.03 1.60
N GLY A 162 -7.21 -5.86 0.33
CA GLY A 162 -7.96 -5.05 -0.64
C GLY A 162 -7.17 -4.84 -1.92
N THR A 163 -7.49 -3.76 -2.64
CA THR A 163 -6.73 -3.30 -3.81
C THR A 163 -5.99 -2.03 -3.43
N VAL A 164 -4.66 -2.02 -3.59
CA VAL A 164 -3.86 -0.79 -3.45
C VAL A 164 -4.21 0.14 -4.61
N THR A 165 -4.55 1.39 -4.32
CA THR A 165 -4.89 2.43 -5.30
C THR A 165 -3.83 3.51 -5.39
N SER A 166 -3.19 3.87 -4.28
CA SER A 166 -2.02 4.75 -4.25
C SER A 166 -0.90 4.19 -3.36
N VAL A 167 0.34 4.54 -3.73
CA VAL A 167 1.55 4.40 -2.91
C VAL A 167 2.41 5.63 -3.15
N GLU A 168 2.51 6.52 -2.17
CA GLU A 168 3.24 7.79 -2.28
C GLU A 168 4.34 7.85 -1.22
N PHE A 169 5.52 8.33 -1.60
CA PHE A 169 6.61 8.58 -0.67
C PHE A 169 6.43 9.96 -0.04
N ASP A 170 6.66 10.05 1.26
CA ASP A 170 6.62 11.31 2.00
C ASP A 170 7.77 11.35 3.03
N ASP A 171 8.31 12.54 3.30
CA ASP A 171 9.29 12.81 4.36
C ASP A 171 8.95 14.10 5.14
N ASP A 172 7.84 14.08 5.88
CA ASP A 172 7.55 15.18 6.81
C ASP A 172 8.41 15.10 8.09
N ASP A 173 9.14 16.18 8.38
CA ASP A 173 9.93 16.40 9.60
C ASP A 173 10.85 15.21 10.03
N GLY A 174 11.38 14.47 9.04
CA GLY A 174 12.27 13.33 9.24
C GLY A 174 11.56 12.00 9.49
N ARG A 175 10.26 11.93 9.23
CA ARG A 175 9.44 10.72 9.23
C ARG A 175 9.25 10.18 7.81
N ALA A 176 10.35 9.92 7.10
CA ALA A 176 10.29 9.26 5.79
C ALA A 176 9.48 7.94 5.79
N GLY A 177 8.49 7.84 4.92
CA GLY A 177 7.64 6.68 4.76
C GLY A 177 6.87 6.61 3.45
N TRP A 178 5.89 5.72 3.44
CA TRP A 178 5.01 5.50 2.31
C TRP A 178 3.58 5.57 2.79
N GLU A 179 2.77 6.45 2.22
CA GLU A 179 1.33 6.45 2.38
C GLU A 179 0.75 5.44 1.38
N VAL A 180 0.00 4.46 1.88
CA VAL A 180 -0.58 3.40 1.06
C VAL A 180 -2.08 3.39 1.21
N GLU A 181 -2.76 3.75 0.13
CA GLU A 181 -4.22 3.69 0.04
C GLU A 181 -4.69 2.31 -0.44
N ILE A 182 -5.67 1.75 0.26
CA ILE A 182 -6.25 0.44 -0.04
C ILE A 182 -7.77 0.53 -0.04
N THR A 183 -8.38 0.35 -1.21
CA THR A 183 -9.82 0.12 -1.34
C THR A 183 -10.18 -1.31 -0.91
N GLY A 184 -10.99 -1.44 0.14
CA GLY A 184 -11.50 -2.73 0.62
C GLY A 184 -12.71 -3.24 -0.17
N GLN A 185 -13.27 -4.39 0.23
CA GLN A 185 -14.56 -4.89 -0.30
C GLN A 185 -15.79 -4.10 0.21
N GLY A 186 -15.58 -3.11 1.09
CA GLY A 186 -16.59 -2.15 1.55
C GLY A 186 -16.45 -0.79 0.88
N ALA A 187 -17.21 0.20 1.33
CA ALA A 187 -17.27 1.54 0.71
C ALA A 187 -16.19 2.54 1.19
N GLY A 188 -15.12 2.07 1.86
CA GLY A 188 -14.09 2.95 2.43
C GLY A 188 -12.71 2.62 1.91
N GLU A 189 -11.98 3.68 1.54
CA GLU A 189 -10.52 3.68 1.43
C GLU A 189 -9.92 3.59 2.83
N ARG A 190 -8.75 2.94 2.93
CA ARG A 190 -7.94 2.90 4.14
C ARG A 190 -6.55 3.33 3.77
N GLU A 191 -6.03 4.25 4.53
CA GLU A 191 -4.68 4.75 4.37
C GLU A 191 -3.78 4.16 5.47
N LEU A 192 -2.59 3.73 5.06
CA LEU A 192 -1.60 3.13 5.95
C LEU A 192 -0.24 3.75 5.69
N PHE A 193 0.37 4.28 6.73
CA PHE A 193 1.75 4.75 6.68
C PHE A 193 2.74 3.59 6.91
N VAL A 194 3.73 3.45 6.03
CA VAL A 194 4.77 2.43 6.11
C VAL A 194 6.15 3.07 6.22
N HIS A 195 6.81 2.93 7.36
CA HIS A 195 8.08 3.59 7.62
C HIS A 195 9.21 3.13 6.67
N ALA A 196 9.89 4.08 6.00
CA ALA A 196 10.81 3.82 4.90
C ALA A 196 12.08 3.06 5.28
N ALA A 197 12.47 3.07 6.56
CA ALA A 197 13.63 2.32 7.07
C ALA A 197 13.31 0.91 7.62
N SER A 198 12.08 0.67 8.11
CA SER A 198 11.75 -0.50 8.95
C SER A 198 10.58 -1.33 8.46
N ALA A 199 9.78 -0.81 7.51
CA ALA A 199 8.52 -1.40 7.05
C ALA A 199 7.46 -1.55 8.17
N LYS A 200 7.61 -0.83 9.29
CA LYS A 200 6.57 -0.75 10.31
C LYS A 200 5.35 -0.05 9.70
N VAL A 201 4.19 -0.69 9.80
CA VAL A 201 2.90 -0.18 9.30
C VAL A 201 2.12 0.46 10.45
N GLN A 202 1.53 1.61 10.21
CA GLN A 202 0.63 2.35 11.12
C GLN A 202 -0.62 2.76 10.34
N ALA A 203 -1.76 2.87 11.01
CA ALA A 203 -2.92 3.54 10.40
C ALA A 203 -2.67 5.05 10.44
N ASP A 204 -3.08 5.75 9.36
CA ASP A 204 -3.06 7.20 9.40
C ASP A 204 -4.15 7.69 10.38
N GLY A 205 -3.74 8.47 11.40
CA GLY A 205 -4.60 8.91 12.50
C GLY A 205 -4.34 8.31 13.89
N ASP A 206 -3.35 7.42 14.07
CA ASP A 206 -2.91 6.97 15.41
C ASP A 206 -1.92 7.96 16.09
N ASP A 207 -1.72 9.16 15.53
CA ASP A 207 -0.84 10.20 16.10
C ASP A 207 -1.55 11.12 17.12
N ASP A 208 -2.65 10.68 17.73
CA ASP A 208 -3.32 11.40 18.83
C ASP A 208 -2.67 11.06 20.19
N ASP A 209 -1.35 11.20 20.28
CA ASP A 209 -0.59 11.07 21.53
C ASP A 209 -0.44 12.45 22.22
N GLY A 210 -1.55 12.96 22.76
CA GLY A 210 -1.61 13.67 24.03
C GLY A 210 -1.02 15.10 24.13
N ASP A 211 -1.78 16.10 23.70
CA ASP A 211 -1.67 17.47 24.24
C ASP A 211 -2.18 17.49 25.69
N GLY A 212 -1.28 17.26 26.63
CA GLY A 212 -1.58 17.00 28.04
C GLY A 212 -1.20 18.11 29.02
N ASP A 213 -1.10 19.39 28.65
CA ASP A 213 -0.37 20.35 29.50
C ASP A 213 -0.93 21.78 29.62
N ASP A 214 -2.22 22.04 29.36
CA ASP A 214 -2.84 23.31 29.80
C ASP A 214 -3.40 23.16 31.22
N ARG A 215 -2.50 23.08 32.22
CA ARG A 215 -2.85 23.31 33.63
C ARG A 215 -2.40 24.71 34.06
N ASP A 216 -3.08 25.73 33.54
CA ASP A 216 -3.11 27.05 34.16
C ASP A 216 -4.01 26.98 35.41
N ASP A 217 -3.45 26.47 36.51
CA ASP A 217 -4.12 26.48 37.81
C ASP A 217 -3.09 26.81 38.92
N ARG A 218 -3.11 28.10 39.32
CA ARG A 218 -2.91 28.63 40.70
C ARG A 218 -1.50 29.04 41.14
N ASP A 219 -1.18 30.31 40.86
CA ASP A 219 -0.38 31.14 41.78
C ASP A 219 -1.31 31.79 42.83
N ASP A 220 -1.70 31.02 43.84
CA ASP A 220 -2.24 31.54 45.09
C ASP A 220 -1.65 30.70 46.23
N ARG A 221 -0.45 31.07 46.70
CA ARG A 221 0.10 30.78 48.03
C ARG A 221 1.50 31.39 48.20
N ASP A 222 1.53 32.60 48.75
CA ASP A 222 2.60 32.96 49.67
C ASP A 222 2.08 32.77 51.10
N ASP A 223 2.70 31.79 51.74
CA ASP A 223 2.46 31.19 53.04
C ASP A 223 3.29 31.94 54.11
N ARG A 224 2.75 31.97 55.34
CA ARG A 224 3.42 31.94 56.67
C ARG A 224 3.88 33.26 57.27
N ASP A 225 3.31 33.68 58.41
CA ASP A 225 3.44 33.14 59.78
C ASP A 225 4.81 33.42 60.39
N ASP A 226 4.87 34.43 61.26
CA ASP A 226 5.74 34.43 62.43
C ASP A 226 4.94 35.02 63.62
N ARG A 227 4.38 34.12 64.42
CA ARG A 227 4.07 34.37 65.82
C ARG A 227 5.36 34.09 66.60
N ASP A 228 5.71 34.96 67.53
CA ASP A 228 5.84 34.53 68.93
C ASP A 228 6.01 35.73 69.88
N ASP A 229 5.36 35.54 71.02
CA ASP A 229 5.17 36.42 72.16
C ASP A 229 6.46 36.80 72.91
N ARG A 230 6.50 37.99 73.55
CA ARG A 230 6.53 38.16 75.02
C ARG A 230 7.07 39.52 75.48
N ASP A 231 6.34 40.05 76.45
CA ASP A 231 6.71 41.11 77.39
C ASP A 231 7.95 40.76 78.22
N ASP A 232 8.77 41.77 78.57
CA ASP A 232 9.36 41.93 79.91
C ASP A 232 9.88 43.39 80.08
N ASP A 233 9.32 44.05 81.10
CA ASP A 233 9.67 45.29 81.86
C ASP A 233 10.01 46.64 81.18
#